data_AF-A0A9P5CRE9-F1
#
_entry.id   AF-A0A9P5CRE9-F1
#
_cell.length_a   1.000
_cell.length_b   1.000
_cell.length_c   1.000
_cell.angle_alpha   90.00
_cell.angle_beta   90.00
_cell.angle_gamma   90.00
#
_symmetry.space_group_name_H-M   'P 1'
#
loop_
_entity.id
_entity.type
_entity.pdbx_description
1 polymer ?
#
loop_
_entity_poly.entity_id
_entity_poly.type
_entity_poly.pdbx_seq_one_letter_code
_entity_poly.pdbx_strand_id
1 'polypeptide(L)'
;MGSSNGPVSLSALSSPAAVPNNNDDDDSNNNNNNNSSSSSSSSSTQYHQSAEPPPYSGPTSTSTPRQPSVPFSSSPSSSHHQKPPHKHPGLPLLNYQLYAPPLFELSSDCTTLKSTAPYLSSSASALVNLIRAQASVPPKPQLHITGTRANNSYGKPDFALKLNLMHLLVPDETATITITTTGGKRGQQRMDYIRTVAPGEPALRGGTRPSLEPDLGDHAGLEAWARRFVEDKSPVKAFVLERTVVNLDTSWLEGQVRSLVAATGYKGVVSVTFPVTHARVVVQSPDKVNKFFTGLTTLFSGKSTYEVVKAVWPFASCSKEDERVCVVQSEEQWWREWAQSIRYAIATRRNGWVTVEDKLEAIMEGKGKGISTVDWGDAWQY
;
A
#
# COMPACT_ATOMS: atom_id res chain seq x y z
N MET A 1 -7.27 74.85 -20.08
CA MET A 1 -8.06 74.42 -18.89
C MET A 1 -7.96 72.90 -18.87
N GLY A 2 -6.89 72.27 -18.36
CA GLY A 2 -6.37 72.24 -16.99
C GLY A 2 -6.98 71.01 -16.29
N SER A 3 -6.30 70.03 -15.67
CA SER A 3 -4.89 69.72 -15.39
C SER A 3 -4.84 68.21 -15.04
N SER A 4 -3.88 67.42 -15.56
CA SER A 4 -2.76 66.79 -14.81
C SER A 4 -3.04 66.32 -13.37
N ASN A 5 -2.84 65.03 -13.09
CA ASN A 5 -1.77 64.58 -12.18
C ASN A 5 -1.58 63.05 -12.17
N GLY A 6 -0.31 62.64 -12.28
CA GLY A 6 0.19 61.28 -12.15
C GLY A 6 0.53 60.88 -10.70
N PRO A 7 1.35 59.82 -10.51
CA PRO A 7 1.31 58.93 -9.35
C PRO A 7 2.32 59.29 -8.26
N VAL A 8 2.15 58.73 -7.06
CA VAL A 8 3.11 58.85 -5.96
C VAL A 8 3.58 57.47 -5.50
N SER A 9 4.88 57.25 -5.65
CA SER A 9 5.70 56.24 -4.97
C SER A 9 6.55 57.00 -3.95
N LEU A 10 6.71 56.48 -2.73
CA LEU A 10 7.76 56.93 -1.81
C LEU A 10 8.30 55.76 -1.00
N SER A 11 9.63 55.71 -1.02
CA SER A 11 10.53 54.74 -0.42
C SER A 11 11.27 55.33 0.78
N ALA A 12 11.58 54.45 1.74
CA ALA A 12 12.84 54.33 2.50
C ALA A 12 13.15 55.22 3.73
N LEU A 13 14.02 54.62 4.56
CA LEU A 13 14.96 55.14 5.59
C LEU A 13 14.43 55.23 7.04
N SER A 14 15.15 54.84 8.10
CA SER A 14 16.52 54.31 8.27
C SER A 14 16.69 53.59 9.62
N SER A 15 17.70 52.71 9.72
CA SER A 15 18.43 52.38 10.97
C SER A 15 19.36 53.56 11.38
N PRO A 16 20.05 53.59 12.56
CA PRO A 16 21.28 52.78 12.77
C PRO A 16 21.75 52.45 14.23
N ALA A 17 22.67 51.46 14.29
CA ALA A 17 23.91 51.35 15.11
C ALA A 17 23.87 51.16 16.66
N ALA A 18 24.87 50.64 17.38
CA ALA A 18 26.01 49.69 17.21
C ALA A 18 26.73 49.55 18.59
N VAL A 19 27.17 48.34 18.97
CA VAL A 19 28.32 47.84 19.83
C VAL A 19 29.08 48.85 20.72
N PRO A 20 29.39 48.63 22.04
CA PRO A 20 30.53 47.88 22.67
C PRO A 20 30.72 46.37 22.79
N ASN A 21 31.99 45.94 22.76
CA ASN A 21 32.61 44.68 23.19
C ASN A 21 33.31 44.89 24.56
N ASN A 22 33.55 43.83 25.36
CA ASN A 22 34.82 43.63 26.08
C ASN A 22 34.90 42.26 26.79
N ASN A 23 36.11 41.71 26.74
CA ASN A 23 36.59 40.43 27.25
C ASN A 23 36.89 40.46 28.77
N ASP A 24 37.03 39.27 29.37
CA ASP A 24 38.28 38.76 30.00
C ASP A 24 37.96 37.68 31.06
N ASP A 25 38.62 36.52 30.88
CA ASP A 25 39.28 35.61 31.83
C ASP A 25 38.62 35.25 33.19
N ASP A 26 38.47 33.96 33.49
CA ASP A 26 39.41 33.26 34.41
C ASP A 26 39.11 31.76 34.61
N ASP A 27 40.20 31.05 34.90
CA ASP A 27 40.34 29.63 35.19
C ASP A 27 39.48 29.06 36.34
N SER A 28 39.22 27.73 36.30
CA SER A 28 39.61 26.77 37.37
C SER A 28 38.69 25.53 37.45
N ASN A 29 39.22 24.41 36.95
CA ASN A 29 39.39 23.12 37.63
C ASN A 29 38.74 22.94 39.03
N ASN A 30 37.80 21.99 39.21
CA ASN A 30 37.91 21.03 40.33
C ASN A 30 37.05 19.76 40.20
N ASN A 31 37.64 18.71 40.74
CA ASN A 31 37.28 17.31 40.77
C ASN A 31 36.36 16.98 41.98
N ASN A 32 35.86 15.74 41.98
CA ASN A 32 35.54 14.87 43.13
C ASN A 32 34.13 14.85 43.77
N ASN A 33 33.48 13.70 43.52
CA ASN A 33 33.16 12.61 44.45
C ASN A 33 32.32 12.85 45.71
N ASN A 34 31.30 11.96 45.82
CA ASN A 34 30.76 11.28 47.02
C ASN A 34 30.22 12.17 48.16
N ASN A 35 29.08 11.90 48.80
CA ASN A 35 28.68 10.63 49.38
C ASN A 35 27.27 10.75 50.00
N SER A 36 26.60 9.59 50.12
CA SER A 36 25.78 9.14 51.25
C SER A 36 24.43 9.80 51.65
N SER A 37 23.37 9.01 51.37
CA SER A 37 22.38 8.41 52.31
C SER A 37 21.33 9.25 53.05
N SER A 38 20.05 8.89 52.83
CA SER A 38 19.04 8.49 53.84
C SER A 38 17.68 8.26 53.14
N SER A 39 17.27 7.01 52.90
CA SER A 39 16.29 6.24 53.69
C SER A 39 14.92 6.92 53.90
N SER A 40 13.90 6.45 53.18
CA SER A 40 12.60 6.12 53.78
C SER A 40 11.78 5.25 52.83
N SER A 41 11.58 4.02 53.27
CA SER A 41 10.66 3.03 52.73
C SER A 41 9.22 3.40 53.07
N SER A 42 8.34 3.41 52.08
CA SER A 42 6.91 3.21 52.30
C SER A 42 6.31 2.44 51.13
N SER A 43 5.83 1.25 51.47
CA SER A 43 5.18 0.27 50.61
C SER A 43 3.71 0.62 50.48
N SER A 44 3.13 0.61 49.27
CA SER A 44 1.74 0.19 49.05
C SER A 44 1.34 0.14 47.57
N THR A 45 0.81 -1.04 47.20
CA THR A 45 -0.14 -1.31 46.10
C THR A 45 0.30 -1.08 44.66
N GLN A 46 1.00 -2.10 44.14
CA GLN A 46 1.14 -2.39 42.72
C GLN A 46 -0.22 -2.88 42.16
N TYR A 47 -0.80 -2.11 41.24
CA TYR A 47 -1.82 -2.57 40.32
C TYR A 47 -1.15 -3.44 39.25
N HIS A 48 -1.38 -4.75 39.29
CA HIS A 48 -1.11 -5.63 38.15
C HIS A 48 -2.23 -5.43 37.12
N GLN A 49 -2.04 -4.50 36.18
CA GLN A 49 -2.77 -4.50 34.92
C GLN A 49 -2.11 -5.52 33.99
N SER A 50 -2.74 -6.67 33.84
CA SER A 50 -2.43 -7.63 32.79
C SER A 50 -2.74 -7.00 31.44
N ALA A 51 -1.70 -6.66 30.68
CA ALA A 51 -1.84 -6.26 29.28
C ALA A 51 -2.17 -7.51 28.45
N GLU A 52 -3.46 -7.77 28.22
CA GLU A 52 -3.87 -8.72 27.19
C GLU A 52 -3.64 -8.09 25.80
N PRO A 53 -3.00 -8.82 24.86
CA PRO A 53 -2.88 -8.36 23.49
C PRO A 53 -4.25 -8.35 22.78
N PRO A 54 -4.45 -7.47 21.78
CA PRO A 54 -5.73 -7.33 21.08
C PRO A 54 -6.17 -8.63 20.36
N PRO A 55 -7.48 -8.80 20.10
CA PRO A 55 -8.03 -10.05 19.55
C PRO A 55 -7.62 -10.24 18.08
N TYR A 56 -6.68 -11.17 17.84
CA TYR A 56 -6.29 -11.60 16.50
C TYR A 56 -7.30 -12.62 15.94
N SER A 57 -7.81 -12.38 14.73
CA SER A 57 -8.35 -13.46 13.90
C SER A 57 -7.19 -14.19 13.24
N GLY A 58 -7.06 -15.50 13.51
CA GLY A 58 -5.97 -16.34 13.02
C GLY A 58 -5.90 -16.48 11.48
N PRO A 59 -4.85 -17.14 10.96
CA PRO A 59 -4.61 -17.25 9.52
C PRO A 59 -5.74 -17.99 8.81
N THR A 60 -6.13 -17.47 7.65
CA THR A 60 -7.17 -18.05 6.78
C THR A 60 -6.60 -19.26 6.03
N SER A 61 -6.35 -20.35 6.75
CA SER A 61 -5.90 -21.63 6.17
C SER A 61 -6.82 -22.74 6.65
N THR A 62 -7.77 -23.15 5.81
CA THR A 62 -8.51 -24.40 6.02
C THR A 62 -7.64 -25.57 5.59
N SER A 63 -6.86 -26.13 6.53
CA SER A 63 -6.17 -27.41 6.34
C SER A 63 -6.59 -28.40 7.43
N THR A 64 -7.54 -29.25 7.10
CA THR A 64 -7.95 -30.41 7.91
C THR A 64 -6.89 -31.52 7.79
N PRO A 65 -6.44 -32.16 8.89
CA PRO A 65 -5.58 -33.34 8.79
C PRO A 65 -6.40 -34.58 8.37
N ARG A 66 -5.89 -35.33 7.37
CA ARG A 66 -6.41 -36.64 6.96
C ARG A 66 -5.93 -37.74 7.92
N GLN A 67 -6.84 -38.62 8.33
CA GLN A 67 -6.53 -40.01 8.67
C GLN A 67 -7.31 -40.98 7.75
N PRO A 68 -6.81 -42.21 7.50
CA PRO A 68 -7.35 -43.10 6.47
C PRO A 68 -8.19 -44.26 7.03
N SER A 69 -9.35 -44.55 6.45
CA SER A 69 -9.98 -45.89 6.50
C SER A 69 -11.15 -46.08 5.50
N VAL A 70 -10.92 -47.01 4.56
CA VAL A 70 -11.79 -48.01 3.85
C VAL A 70 -13.26 -47.75 3.43
N PRO A 71 -13.75 -48.44 2.36
CA PRO A 71 -14.86 -47.98 1.53
C PRO A 71 -16.22 -48.56 1.93
N PHE A 72 -17.27 -47.73 1.92
CA PHE A 72 -18.65 -48.19 1.87
C PHE A 72 -19.48 -47.28 0.94
N SER A 73 -20.25 -47.93 0.07
CA SER A 73 -21.11 -47.30 -0.95
C SER A 73 -22.39 -46.73 -0.34
N SER A 74 -22.75 -45.49 -0.71
CA SER A 74 -24.15 -45.07 -0.94
C SER A 74 -24.26 -43.61 -1.42
N SER A 75 -24.77 -43.45 -2.65
CA SER A 75 -25.61 -42.37 -3.21
C SER A 75 -25.10 -40.91 -3.32
N PRO A 76 -25.53 -40.17 -4.37
CA PRO A 76 -24.87 -38.93 -4.79
C PRO A 76 -25.49 -37.71 -4.09
N SER A 77 -24.77 -37.14 -3.14
CA SER A 77 -25.02 -35.76 -2.70
C SER A 77 -24.17 -34.81 -3.53
N SER A 78 -24.86 -33.90 -4.20
CA SER A 78 -24.32 -32.83 -5.04
C SER A 78 -23.37 -31.94 -4.23
N SER A 79 -22.08 -32.24 -4.27
CA SER A 79 -21.04 -31.33 -3.82
C SER A 79 -20.78 -30.33 -4.94
N HIS A 80 -20.92 -29.04 -4.62
CA HIS A 80 -20.38 -27.97 -5.45
C HIS A 80 -18.86 -28.19 -5.54
N HIS A 81 -18.42 -28.81 -6.64
CA HIS A 81 -17.02 -28.89 -7.01
C HIS A 81 -16.48 -27.46 -7.17
N GLN A 82 -15.88 -26.92 -6.12
CA GLN A 82 -14.95 -25.81 -6.26
C GLN A 82 -13.79 -26.36 -7.10
N LYS A 83 -13.75 -25.98 -8.38
CA LYS A 83 -12.61 -26.29 -9.24
C LYS A 83 -11.35 -25.82 -8.51
N PRO A 84 -10.29 -26.65 -8.41
CA PRO A 84 -9.04 -26.20 -7.83
C PRO A 84 -8.58 -24.94 -8.56
N PRO A 85 -7.96 -23.97 -7.85
CA PRO A 85 -7.51 -22.73 -8.46
C PRO A 85 -6.66 -23.06 -9.69
N HIS A 86 -6.97 -22.41 -10.81
CA HIS A 86 -6.21 -22.58 -12.05
C HIS A 86 -4.77 -22.17 -11.79
N LYS A 87 -3.85 -23.15 -11.87
CA LYS A 87 -2.42 -22.90 -11.76
C LYS A 87 -1.95 -22.25 -13.06
N HIS A 88 -1.40 -21.05 -12.97
CA HIS A 88 -0.76 -20.37 -14.07
C HIS A 88 0.75 -20.45 -13.86
N PRO A 89 1.49 -21.27 -14.64
CA PRO A 89 2.95 -21.38 -14.50
C PRO A 89 3.62 -20.01 -14.60
N GLY A 90 4.56 -19.72 -13.70
CA GLY A 90 5.29 -18.44 -13.67
C GLY A 90 4.52 -17.26 -13.04
N LEU A 91 3.28 -17.46 -12.59
CA LEU A 91 2.52 -16.48 -11.83
C LEU A 91 2.36 -16.92 -10.36
N PRO A 92 2.29 -15.97 -9.41
CA PRO A 92 1.97 -16.28 -8.02
C PRO A 92 0.70 -17.14 -7.89
N LEU A 93 0.69 -18.07 -6.93
CA LEU A 93 -0.49 -18.91 -6.71
C LEU A 93 -1.61 -18.10 -6.05
N LEU A 94 -2.46 -17.51 -6.88
CA LEU A 94 -3.60 -16.69 -6.48
C LEU A 94 -4.85 -17.15 -7.21
N ASN A 95 -6.01 -16.93 -6.57
CA ASN A 95 -7.28 -17.04 -7.29
C ASN A 95 -7.54 -15.77 -8.11
N TYR A 96 -7.01 -15.72 -9.33
CA TYR A 96 -7.10 -14.56 -10.21
C TYR A 96 -8.54 -14.17 -10.60
N GLN A 97 -9.51 -15.09 -10.48
CA GLN A 97 -10.93 -14.79 -10.73
C GLN A 97 -11.46 -13.72 -9.77
N LEU A 98 -10.81 -13.52 -8.61
CA LEU A 98 -11.18 -12.49 -7.65
C LEU A 98 -10.82 -11.06 -8.09
N TYR A 99 -10.00 -10.88 -9.14
CA TYR A 99 -9.76 -9.57 -9.75
C TYR A 99 -10.81 -9.17 -10.80
N ALA A 100 -11.64 -10.13 -11.24
CA ALA A 100 -12.76 -9.90 -12.15
C ALA A 100 -13.96 -10.78 -11.77
N PRO A 101 -14.48 -10.66 -10.53
CA PRO A 101 -15.57 -11.50 -10.08
C PRO A 101 -16.87 -11.16 -10.84
N PRO A 102 -17.78 -12.13 -11.03
CA PRO A 102 -19.06 -11.87 -11.67
C PRO A 102 -19.84 -10.75 -10.96
N LEU A 103 -20.55 -9.91 -11.73
CA LEU A 103 -21.33 -8.78 -11.22
C LEU A 103 -20.48 -7.66 -10.57
N PHE A 104 -19.18 -7.61 -10.88
CA PHE A 104 -18.32 -6.48 -10.56
C PHE A 104 -17.81 -5.80 -11.82
N GLU A 105 -17.66 -4.48 -11.72
CA GLU A 105 -17.04 -3.64 -12.74
C GLU A 105 -15.74 -3.07 -12.17
N LEU A 106 -14.67 -3.14 -12.97
CA LEU A 106 -13.40 -2.51 -12.66
C LEU A 106 -13.41 -1.07 -13.20
N SER A 107 -13.03 -0.11 -12.36
CA SER A 107 -12.87 1.28 -12.77
C SER A 107 -11.79 1.43 -13.84
N SER A 108 -11.87 2.49 -14.65
CA SER A 108 -10.96 2.74 -15.78
C SER A 108 -9.49 2.91 -15.39
N ASP A 109 -9.23 3.37 -14.17
CA ASP A 109 -7.89 3.50 -13.58
C ASP A 109 -7.40 2.17 -12.96
N CYS A 110 -8.19 1.10 -13.06
CA CYS A 110 -7.94 -0.22 -12.50
C CYS A 110 -7.78 -0.23 -10.97
N THR A 111 -8.28 0.77 -10.23
CA THR A 111 -8.11 0.84 -8.77
C THR A 111 -9.25 0.17 -8.01
N THR A 112 -10.49 0.28 -8.51
CA THR A 112 -11.70 -0.01 -7.76
C THR A 112 -12.56 -1.05 -8.46
N LEU A 113 -12.83 -2.17 -7.78
CA LEU A 113 -13.85 -3.14 -8.16
C LEU A 113 -15.18 -2.78 -7.48
N LYS A 114 -16.23 -2.55 -8.26
CA LYS A 114 -17.53 -2.14 -7.73
C LYS A 114 -18.62 -3.15 -8.07
N SER A 115 -19.48 -3.47 -7.12
CA SER A 115 -20.72 -4.23 -7.35
C SER A 115 -21.92 -3.53 -6.74
N THR A 116 -23.07 -3.68 -7.41
CA THR A 116 -24.39 -3.26 -6.92
C THR A 116 -25.32 -4.44 -6.66
N ALA A 117 -24.79 -5.66 -6.57
CA ALA A 117 -25.57 -6.87 -6.43
C ALA A 117 -26.40 -6.87 -5.12
N PRO A 118 -27.75 -6.97 -5.18
CA PRO A 118 -28.60 -6.75 -4.02
C PRO A 118 -28.29 -7.66 -2.83
N TYR A 119 -27.99 -8.94 -3.09
CA TYR A 119 -27.74 -9.93 -2.05
C TYR A 119 -26.53 -9.60 -1.16
N LEU A 120 -25.54 -8.86 -1.67
CA LEU A 120 -24.37 -8.41 -0.90
C LEU A 120 -24.70 -7.26 0.06
N SER A 121 -25.82 -6.56 -0.16
CA SER A 121 -26.32 -5.49 0.72
C SER A 121 -27.47 -5.92 1.64
N SER A 122 -27.96 -7.15 1.46
CA SER A 122 -29.08 -7.73 2.23
C SER A 122 -28.70 -8.94 3.08
N SER A 123 -27.53 -9.55 2.85
CA SER A 123 -27.05 -10.70 3.62
C SER A 123 -25.65 -10.44 4.17
N ALA A 124 -25.54 -10.37 5.50
CA ALA A 124 -24.26 -10.13 6.17
C ALA A 124 -23.28 -11.28 5.93
N SER A 125 -23.75 -12.53 5.90
CA SER A 125 -22.90 -13.70 5.62
C SER A 125 -22.34 -13.67 4.20
N ALA A 126 -23.15 -13.29 3.21
CA ALA A 126 -22.69 -13.15 1.83
C ALA A 126 -21.61 -12.06 1.69
N LEU A 127 -21.81 -10.92 2.35
CA LEU A 127 -20.83 -9.84 2.38
C LEU A 127 -19.53 -10.27 3.06
N VAL A 128 -19.60 -10.89 4.24
CA VAL A 128 -18.42 -11.38 4.97
C VAL A 128 -17.62 -12.37 4.13
N ASN A 129 -18.28 -13.34 3.49
CA ASN A 129 -17.62 -14.33 2.64
C ASN A 129 -16.93 -13.67 1.44
N LEU A 130 -17.59 -12.70 0.81
CA LEU A 130 -16.99 -11.91 -0.27
C LEU A 130 -15.76 -11.14 0.22
N ILE A 131 -15.86 -10.42 1.33
CA ILE A 131 -14.77 -9.58 1.84
C ILE A 131 -13.57 -10.45 2.22
N ARG A 132 -13.78 -11.60 2.85
CA ARG A 132 -12.72 -12.60 3.11
C ARG A 132 -12.08 -13.12 1.83
N ALA A 133 -12.88 -13.49 0.83
CA ALA A 133 -12.35 -13.93 -0.46
C ALA A 133 -11.51 -12.83 -1.11
N GLN A 134 -12.05 -11.61 -1.21
CA GLN A 134 -11.36 -10.46 -1.79
C GLN A 134 -10.11 -10.06 -1.00
N ALA A 135 -10.10 -10.22 0.32
CA ALA A 135 -8.92 -9.98 1.16
C ALA A 135 -7.80 -11.00 0.97
N SER A 136 -8.08 -12.18 0.39
CA SER A 136 -7.08 -13.25 0.16
C SER A 136 -6.18 -13.02 -1.07
N VAL A 137 -6.47 -12.00 -1.87
CA VAL A 137 -5.67 -11.59 -3.03
C VAL A 137 -5.08 -10.19 -2.83
N PRO A 138 -3.79 -9.99 -3.17
CA PRO A 138 -3.08 -8.73 -2.95
C PRO A 138 -3.56 -7.62 -3.88
N PRO A 139 -3.32 -6.36 -3.54
CA PRO A 139 -3.30 -5.31 -4.54
C PRO A 139 -2.11 -5.51 -5.50
N LYS A 140 -2.08 -4.77 -6.60
CA LYS A 140 -0.97 -4.79 -7.56
C LYS A 140 -0.20 -3.48 -7.46
N PRO A 141 0.81 -3.37 -6.56
CA PRO A 141 1.72 -2.24 -6.53
C PRO A 141 2.60 -2.23 -7.78
N GLN A 142 2.88 -1.03 -8.28
CA GLN A 142 3.69 -0.81 -9.46
C GLN A 142 4.77 0.23 -9.17
N LEU A 143 5.87 0.20 -9.92
CA LEU A 143 6.86 1.28 -9.96
C LEU A 143 6.77 1.94 -11.33
N HIS A 144 6.52 3.24 -11.35
CA HIS A 144 6.47 4.06 -12.57
C HIS A 144 7.64 5.02 -12.57
N ILE A 145 8.40 5.06 -13.67
CA ILE A 145 9.58 5.91 -13.83
C ILE A 145 9.40 6.71 -15.11
N THR A 146 9.31 8.03 -15.02
CA THR A 146 9.10 8.91 -16.16
C THR A 146 10.17 9.98 -16.23
N GLY A 147 10.82 10.12 -17.38
CA GLY A 147 11.72 11.22 -17.69
C GLY A 147 11.09 12.17 -18.71
N THR A 148 10.99 13.45 -18.37
CA THR A 148 10.57 14.53 -19.29
C THR A 148 11.59 15.67 -19.35
N ARG A 149 11.90 16.17 -20.55
CA ARG A 149 12.68 17.41 -20.76
C ARG A 149 11.79 18.56 -21.23
N ALA A 150 12.15 19.78 -20.85
CA ALA A 150 11.37 20.99 -21.13
C ALA A 150 11.23 21.29 -22.63
N ASN A 151 12.21 20.89 -23.45
CA ASN A 151 12.23 21.11 -24.89
C ASN A 151 11.44 20.06 -25.71
N ASN A 152 10.78 19.09 -25.06
CA ASN A 152 10.01 18.10 -25.81
C ASN A 152 8.67 18.71 -26.27
N SER A 153 8.68 19.24 -27.49
CA SER A 153 7.62 20.04 -28.12
C SER A 153 6.26 19.35 -28.20
N TYR A 154 6.20 18.04 -27.94
CA TYR A 154 5.00 17.21 -28.01
C TYR A 154 4.50 16.73 -26.64
N GLY A 155 5.12 17.16 -25.53
CA GLY A 155 4.77 16.73 -24.17
C GLY A 155 4.98 15.22 -23.92
N LYS A 156 5.65 14.52 -24.83
CA LYS A 156 5.94 13.09 -24.72
C LYS A 156 7.09 12.88 -23.73
N PRO A 157 7.07 11.85 -22.89
CA PRO A 157 8.24 11.51 -22.08
C PRO A 157 9.37 10.94 -22.95
N ASP A 158 10.62 11.23 -22.58
CA ASP A 158 11.82 10.61 -23.17
C ASP A 158 11.84 9.11 -22.87
N PHE A 159 11.39 8.73 -21.67
CA PHE A 159 11.11 7.35 -21.28
C PHE A 159 10.00 7.32 -20.24
N ALA A 160 9.20 6.26 -20.25
CA ALA A 160 8.11 6.02 -19.30
C ALA A 160 8.00 4.52 -19.02
N LEU A 161 8.56 4.08 -17.91
CA LEU A 161 8.68 2.68 -17.54
C LEU A 161 7.64 2.30 -16.49
N LYS A 162 7.11 1.08 -16.58
CA LYS A 162 6.21 0.48 -15.59
C LYS A 162 6.74 -0.89 -15.17
N LEU A 163 6.81 -1.15 -13.87
CA LEU A 163 7.23 -2.42 -13.30
C LEU A 163 6.16 -2.95 -12.33
N ASN A 164 5.96 -4.27 -12.31
CA ASN A 164 5.02 -4.93 -11.41
C ASN A 164 5.75 -5.42 -10.15
N LEU A 165 5.31 -4.95 -8.98
CA LEU A 165 5.89 -5.30 -7.68
C LEU A 165 5.06 -6.34 -6.91
N MET A 166 3.93 -6.81 -7.44
CA MET A 166 3.04 -7.77 -6.76
C MET A 166 3.73 -9.09 -6.38
N HIS A 167 4.75 -9.51 -7.14
CA HIS A 167 5.53 -10.72 -6.85
C HIS A 167 6.30 -10.65 -5.52
N LEU A 168 6.45 -9.46 -4.95
CA LEU A 168 7.11 -9.25 -3.66
C LEU A 168 6.17 -9.48 -2.46
N LEU A 169 4.87 -9.60 -2.71
CA LEU A 169 3.84 -9.78 -1.68
C LEU A 169 3.39 -11.23 -1.51
N VAL A 170 3.75 -12.11 -2.44
CA VAL A 170 3.27 -13.50 -2.47
C VAL A 170 4.47 -14.43 -2.58
N PRO A 171 4.79 -15.20 -1.52
CA PRO A 171 5.84 -16.22 -1.57
C PRO A 171 5.56 -17.26 -2.65
N ASP A 172 6.62 -17.78 -3.27
CA ASP A 172 6.54 -18.94 -4.14
C ASP A 172 6.47 -20.22 -3.28
N GLU A 173 5.50 -21.10 -3.56
CA GLU A 173 5.33 -22.37 -2.82
C GLU A 173 6.57 -23.28 -2.93
N THR A 174 7.32 -23.18 -4.03
CA THR A 174 8.54 -23.98 -4.24
C THR A 174 9.65 -23.62 -3.26
N ALA A 175 9.70 -22.36 -2.83
CA ALA A 175 10.62 -21.89 -1.82
C ALA A 175 10.21 -22.44 -0.43
N THR A 176 8.90 -22.45 -0.13
CA THR A 176 8.35 -22.89 1.16
C THR A 176 8.65 -24.36 1.46
N ILE A 177 8.59 -25.24 0.45
CA ILE A 177 8.80 -26.70 0.60
C ILE A 177 10.25 -27.04 0.95
N THR A 178 11.23 -26.28 0.45
CA THR A 178 12.66 -26.59 0.64
C THR A 178 13.14 -26.27 2.07
N ILE A 179 12.47 -25.33 2.76
CA ILE A 179 12.87 -24.88 4.11
C ILE A 179 12.30 -25.77 5.22
N THR A 180 11.14 -26.40 4.99
CA THR A 180 10.51 -27.29 6.00
C THR A 180 11.32 -28.56 6.32
N THR A 181 12.29 -28.93 5.50
CA THR A 181 13.10 -30.15 5.71
C THR A 181 14.44 -29.88 6.41
N THR A 182 14.89 -28.62 6.50
CA THR A 182 16.21 -28.29 7.06
C THR A 182 16.12 -27.03 7.93
N GLY A 183 15.77 -27.23 9.20
CA GLY A 183 15.98 -26.29 10.32
C GLY A 183 15.91 -24.78 10.04
N GLY A 184 14.75 -24.16 10.27
CA GLY A 184 14.71 -22.88 11.00
C GLY A 184 14.85 -21.55 10.23
N LYS A 185 14.27 -21.38 9.03
CA LYS A 185 14.03 -20.02 8.48
C LYS A 185 12.53 -19.69 8.43
N ARG A 186 12.08 -18.79 9.31
CA ARG A 186 10.69 -18.29 9.46
C ARG A 186 10.17 -17.38 8.31
N GLY A 187 10.88 -17.29 7.18
CA GLY A 187 10.74 -16.18 6.24
C GLY A 187 9.77 -16.36 5.07
N GLN A 188 8.95 -17.41 5.01
CA GLN A 188 8.19 -17.72 3.78
C GLN A 188 6.75 -18.17 4.03
N GLN A 189 6.11 -17.56 5.03
CA GLN A 189 4.66 -17.66 5.21
C GLN A 189 4.02 -16.35 4.77
N ARG A 190 2.85 -16.43 4.12
CA ARG A 190 2.05 -15.23 3.83
C ARG A 190 1.75 -14.49 5.14
N MET A 191 1.93 -13.18 5.14
CA MET A 191 1.71 -12.30 6.30
C MET A 191 0.42 -11.47 6.18
N ASP A 192 -0.46 -11.76 5.21
CA ASP A 192 -1.67 -10.98 5.00
C ASP A 192 -2.70 -11.20 6.11
N TYR A 193 -3.40 -10.13 6.47
CA TYR A 193 -4.46 -10.16 7.49
C TYR A 193 -5.54 -9.12 7.23
N ILE A 194 -6.74 -9.37 7.77
CA ILE A 194 -7.83 -8.39 7.78
C ILE A 194 -7.74 -7.59 9.07
N ARG A 195 -7.70 -6.27 8.94
CA ARG A 195 -7.81 -5.31 10.05
C ARG A 195 -9.16 -4.60 9.97
N THR A 196 -9.91 -4.61 11.05
CA THR A 196 -11.04 -3.70 11.23
C THR A 196 -10.56 -2.39 11.85
N VAL A 197 -11.32 -1.33 11.65
CA VAL A 197 -11.04 -0.03 12.28
C VAL A 197 -10.95 -0.19 13.81
N ALA A 198 -9.90 0.37 14.41
CA ALA A 198 -9.70 0.29 15.85
C ALA A 198 -10.66 1.24 16.60
N PRO A 199 -10.90 0.99 17.91
CA PRO A 199 -11.48 1.99 18.80
C PRO A 199 -10.66 3.29 18.75
N GLY A 200 -11.33 4.45 18.68
CA GLY A 200 -10.66 5.76 18.60
C GLY A 200 -10.03 6.11 17.24
N GLU A 201 -10.05 5.21 16.25
CA GLU A 201 -9.59 5.51 14.88
C GLU A 201 -10.73 6.14 14.04
N PRO A 202 -10.56 7.35 13.49
CA PRO A 202 -11.59 7.97 12.66
C PRO A 202 -11.76 7.23 11.33
N ALA A 203 -12.99 6.85 11.00
CA ALA A 203 -13.30 6.17 9.75
C ALA A 203 -14.73 6.47 9.28
N LEU A 204 -15.05 6.17 8.03
CA LEU A 204 -16.43 6.21 7.56
C LEU A 204 -17.17 4.99 8.13
N ARG A 205 -18.04 5.20 9.14
CA ARG A 205 -18.73 4.13 9.89
C ARG A 205 -20.25 4.10 9.60
N GLY A 206 -20.63 4.40 8.36
CA GLY A 206 -22.04 4.59 7.93
C GLY A 206 -22.46 6.05 7.79
N GLY A 207 -21.49 6.97 7.78
CA GLY A 207 -21.70 8.40 7.55
C GLY A 207 -21.07 8.86 6.23
N THR A 208 -21.14 10.16 5.99
CA THR A 208 -20.50 10.84 4.85
C THR A 208 -19.15 11.46 5.21
N ARG A 209 -18.84 11.54 6.51
CA ARG A 209 -17.59 12.08 7.04
C ARG A 209 -17.00 11.07 8.04
N PRO A 210 -15.66 11.02 8.16
CA PRO A 210 -15.03 10.19 9.17
C PRO A 210 -15.53 10.52 10.57
N SER A 211 -15.85 9.49 11.36
CA SER A 211 -16.33 9.59 12.73
C SER A 211 -15.71 8.48 13.59
N LEU A 212 -15.75 8.68 14.90
CA LEU A 212 -15.43 7.65 15.89
C LEU A 212 -16.62 6.72 16.12
N GLU A 213 -17.84 7.26 15.98
CA GLU A 213 -19.09 6.55 16.16
C GLU A 213 -19.65 6.00 14.83
N PRO A 214 -20.41 4.89 14.85
CA PRO A 214 -20.62 4.01 16.00
C PRO A 214 -19.33 3.28 16.40
N ASP A 215 -19.06 3.23 17.71
CA ASP A 215 -18.12 2.27 18.26
C ASP A 215 -18.84 0.94 18.51
N LEU A 216 -18.32 -0.13 17.91
CA LEU A 216 -18.85 -1.48 18.10
C LEU A 216 -18.11 -2.25 19.20
N GLY A 217 -17.13 -1.62 19.84
CA GLY A 217 -16.28 -2.18 20.90
C GLY A 217 -15.08 -2.97 20.37
N ASP A 218 -14.17 -3.31 21.28
CA ASP A 218 -12.85 -3.90 20.99
C ASP A 218 -12.89 -5.26 20.27
N HIS A 219 -14.02 -5.97 20.37
CA HIS A 219 -14.22 -7.28 19.76
C HIS A 219 -15.01 -7.22 18.44
N ALA A 220 -15.27 -6.03 17.91
CA ALA A 220 -16.02 -5.86 16.68
C ALA A 220 -15.20 -6.26 15.44
N GLY A 221 -15.40 -7.52 15.03
CA GLY A 221 -14.87 -8.07 13.78
C GLY A 221 -15.66 -7.65 12.54
N LEU A 222 -15.23 -8.18 11.40
CA LEU A 222 -15.85 -7.99 10.08
C LEU A 222 -17.36 -8.30 10.10
N GLU A 223 -17.78 -9.33 10.82
CA GLU A 223 -19.18 -9.73 10.96
C GLU A 223 -20.07 -8.64 11.56
N ALA A 224 -19.57 -7.95 12.60
CA ALA A 224 -20.33 -6.90 13.28
C ALA A 224 -20.57 -5.71 12.34
N TRP A 225 -19.52 -5.30 11.62
CA TRP A 225 -19.60 -4.24 10.61
C TRP A 225 -20.48 -4.62 9.43
N ALA A 226 -20.39 -5.86 8.94
CA ALA A 226 -21.25 -6.36 7.86
C ALA A 226 -22.72 -6.39 8.27
N ARG A 227 -23.03 -6.83 9.50
CA ARG A 227 -24.39 -6.79 10.05
C ARG A 227 -24.92 -5.36 10.11
N ARG A 228 -24.12 -4.44 10.66
CA ARG A 228 -24.48 -3.02 10.74
C ARG A 228 -24.76 -2.41 9.37
N PHE A 229 -23.92 -2.70 8.39
CA PHE A 229 -24.12 -2.26 7.02
C PHE A 229 -25.42 -2.80 6.43
N VAL A 230 -25.77 -4.06 6.66
CA VAL A 230 -27.03 -4.63 6.16
C VAL A 230 -28.26 -4.00 6.84
N GLU A 231 -28.19 -3.74 8.14
CA GLU A 231 -29.25 -3.10 8.95
C GLU A 231 -29.45 -1.61 8.64
N ASP A 232 -28.45 -0.94 8.07
CA ASP A 232 -28.53 0.46 7.69
C ASP A 232 -29.65 0.72 6.66
N LYS A 233 -30.57 1.62 7.02
CA LYS A 233 -31.75 1.98 6.21
C LYS A 233 -31.47 3.11 5.21
N SER A 234 -30.25 3.61 5.16
CA SER A 234 -29.82 4.66 4.22
C SER A 234 -30.19 4.29 2.77
N PRO A 235 -30.67 5.25 1.97
CA PRO A 235 -31.16 4.99 0.62
C PRO A 235 -30.05 4.52 -0.32
N VAL A 236 -28.83 5.04 -0.12
CA VAL A 236 -27.61 4.61 -0.78
C VAL A 236 -26.55 4.42 0.29
N LYS A 237 -26.06 3.18 0.40
CA LYS A 237 -24.96 2.81 1.29
C LYS A 237 -23.88 2.05 0.54
N ALA A 238 -22.63 2.12 1.00
CA ALA A 238 -21.60 1.21 0.54
C ALA A 238 -20.68 0.69 1.62
N PHE A 239 -20.24 -0.54 1.41
CA PHE A 239 -19.19 -1.20 2.16
C PHE A 239 -17.91 -1.23 1.33
N VAL A 240 -16.80 -0.82 1.94
CA VAL A 240 -15.51 -0.69 1.29
C VAL A 240 -14.51 -1.60 1.97
N LEU A 241 -13.83 -2.41 1.16
CA LEU A 241 -12.58 -3.06 1.52
C LEU A 241 -11.44 -2.34 0.80
N GLU A 242 -10.46 -1.89 1.56
CA GLU A 242 -9.20 -1.36 1.03
C GLU A 242 -8.08 -2.40 1.21
N ARG A 243 -7.29 -2.63 0.17
CA ARG A 243 -6.09 -3.45 0.21
C ARG A 243 -4.88 -2.53 0.30
N THR A 244 -4.11 -2.65 1.38
CA THR A 244 -2.97 -1.77 1.64
C THR A 244 -1.67 -2.57 1.63
N VAL A 245 -0.66 -2.05 0.95
CA VAL A 245 0.71 -2.57 1.07
C VAL A 245 1.41 -1.78 2.17
N VAL A 246 2.00 -2.47 3.13
CA VAL A 246 2.72 -1.84 4.25
C VAL A 246 4.16 -2.33 4.29
N ASN A 247 5.03 -1.55 4.93
CA ASN A 247 6.44 -1.89 5.14
C ASN A 247 7.23 -2.10 3.84
N LEU A 248 6.89 -1.42 2.74
CA LEU A 248 7.72 -1.31 1.53
C LEU A 248 8.43 0.04 1.56
N ASP A 249 9.75 0.06 1.50
CA ASP A 249 10.57 1.28 1.51
C ASP A 249 10.60 1.92 0.12
N THR A 250 9.49 2.59 -0.23
CA THR A 250 9.34 3.28 -1.51
C THR A 250 10.31 4.45 -1.65
N SER A 251 10.66 5.11 -0.54
CA SER A 251 11.58 6.25 -0.52
C SER A 251 13.00 5.82 -0.87
N TRP A 252 13.47 4.70 -0.33
CA TRP A 252 14.76 4.14 -0.70
C TRP A 252 14.79 3.70 -2.17
N LEU A 253 13.77 2.98 -2.65
CA LEU A 253 13.65 2.59 -4.06
C LEU A 253 13.63 3.81 -4.99
N GLU A 254 12.91 4.87 -4.62
CA GLU A 254 12.92 6.13 -5.36
C GLU A 254 14.32 6.74 -5.45
N GLY A 255 15.05 6.82 -4.32
CA GLY A 255 16.42 7.33 -4.30
C GLY A 255 17.37 6.55 -5.19
N GLN A 256 17.24 5.21 -5.20
CA GLN A 256 18.02 4.34 -6.06
C GLN A 256 17.71 4.54 -7.55
N VAL A 257 16.43 4.65 -7.90
CA VAL A 257 15.97 4.94 -9.27
C VAL A 257 16.50 6.29 -9.74
N ARG A 258 16.37 7.35 -8.93
CA ARG A 258 16.87 8.69 -9.27
C ARG A 258 18.38 8.69 -9.48
N SER A 259 19.13 8.01 -8.61
CA SER A 259 20.58 7.86 -8.74
C SER A 259 20.95 7.12 -10.02
N LEU A 260 20.21 6.07 -10.39
CA LEU A 260 20.41 5.32 -11.62
C LEU A 260 20.18 6.18 -12.86
N VAL A 261 19.08 6.94 -12.89
CA VAL A 261 18.75 7.85 -14.00
C VAL A 261 19.81 8.94 -14.13
N ALA A 262 20.23 9.55 -13.02
CA ALA A 262 21.29 10.56 -13.01
C ALA A 262 22.61 10.02 -13.56
N ALA A 263 22.97 8.77 -13.21
CA ALA A 263 24.18 8.12 -13.70
C ALA A 263 24.19 7.98 -15.24
N THR A 264 23.04 7.93 -15.90
CA THR A 264 22.96 7.90 -17.38
C THR A 264 23.26 9.24 -18.06
N GLY A 265 23.49 10.30 -17.27
CA GLY A 265 23.68 11.66 -17.78
C GLY A 265 22.37 12.41 -18.06
N TYR A 266 21.21 11.85 -17.71
CA TYR A 266 19.91 12.47 -17.96
C TYR A 266 19.76 13.78 -17.18
N LYS A 267 19.43 14.87 -17.87
CA LYS A 267 19.28 16.23 -17.30
C LYS A 267 17.84 16.71 -17.19
N GLY A 268 16.87 15.90 -17.59
CA GLY A 268 15.45 16.25 -17.49
C GLY A 268 14.87 16.04 -16.09
N VAL A 269 13.60 16.38 -15.96
CA VAL A 269 12.81 16.10 -14.75
C VAL A 269 12.49 14.61 -14.71
N VAL A 270 12.69 14.00 -13.54
CA VAL A 270 12.39 12.58 -13.30
C VAL A 270 11.29 12.48 -12.25
N SER A 271 10.22 11.79 -12.62
CA SER A 271 9.11 11.41 -11.72
C SER A 271 9.17 9.92 -11.45
N VAL A 272 9.20 9.54 -10.17
CA VAL A 272 9.13 8.15 -9.71
C VAL A 272 7.90 8.02 -8.84
N THR A 273 6.98 7.12 -9.16
CA THR A 273 5.74 6.94 -8.40
C THR A 273 5.42 5.47 -8.19
N PHE A 274 4.64 5.19 -7.16
CA PHE A 274 4.27 3.83 -6.76
C PHE A 274 2.75 3.59 -6.78
N PRO A 275 2.09 3.68 -7.95
CA PRO A 275 0.65 3.51 -8.01
C PRO A 275 0.25 2.07 -7.66
N VAL A 276 -0.87 1.95 -6.95
CA VAL A 276 -1.42 0.66 -6.52
C VAL A 276 -2.74 0.42 -7.22
N THR A 277 -2.77 -0.63 -8.06
CA THR A 277 -3.97 -1.06 -8.78
C THR A 277 -4.68 -2.19 -8.04
N HIS A 278 -5.97 -2.40 -8.30
CA HIS A 278 -6.85 -3.36 -7.62
C HIS A 278 -6.88 -3.19 -6.09
N ALA A 279 -6.71 -1.95 -5.62
CA ALA A 279 -6.60 -1.63 -4.21
C ALA A 279 -7.95 -1.56 -3.49
N ARG A 280 -9.07 -1.34 -4.18
CA ARG A 280 -10.36 -1.05 -3.53
C ARG A 280 -11.46 -1.97 -4.03
N VAL A 281 -12.32 -2.44 -3.13
CA VAL A 281 -13.56 -3.17 -3.45
C VAL A 281 -14.72 -2.44 -2.81
N VAL A 282 -15.75 -2.12 -3.59
CA VAL A 282 -16.92 -1.35 -3.16
C VAL A 282 -18.19 -2.15 -3.44
N VAL A 283 -18.90 -2.52 -2.39
CA VAL A 283 -20.25 -3.06 -2.48
C VAL A 283 -21.22 -1.93 -2.20
N GLN A 284 -21.98 -1.50 -3.20
CA GLN A 284 -23.01 -0.47 -3.06
C GLN A 284 -24.40 -1.12 -3.03
N SER A 285 -25.28 -0.67 -2.15
CA SER A 285 -26.69 -1.06 -2.21
C SER A 285 -27.31 -0.58 -3.53
N PRO A 286 -28.17 -1.37 -4.18
CA PRO A 286 -28.88 -0.89 -5.37
C PRO A 286 -29.68 0.37 -5.03
N ASP A 287 -29.62 1.37 -5.91
CA ASP A 287 -30.31 2.64 -5.69
C ASP A 287 -31.83 2.37 -5.68
N LYS A 288 -32.48 2.57 -4.53
CA LYS A 288 -33.94 2.42 -4.38
C LYS A 288 -34.72 3.59 -5.00
N VAL A 289 -34.01 4.65 -5.39
CA VAL A 289 -34.58 5.85 -6.00
C VAL A 289 -34.50 5.68 -7.51
N ASN A 290 -35.65 5.77 -8.19
CA ASN A 290 -35.83 5.54 -9.63
C ASN A 290 -34.63 6.00 -10.48
N LYS A 291 -34.20 5.15 -11.43
CA LYS A 291 -33.16 5.37 -12.45
C LYS A 291 -33.36 6.66 -13.31
N PHE A 292 -34.47 7.38 -13.14
CA PHE A 292 -34.82 8.59 -13.86
C PHE A 292 -34.29 9.89 -13.23
N PHE A 293 -33.88 9.89 -11.96
CA PHE A 293 -33.33 11.09 -11.28
C PHE A 293 -31.80 11.12 -11.19
N THR A 294 -31.13 10.11 -11.74
CA THR A 294 -29.68 9.86 -11.58
C THR A 294 -28.78 10.96 -12.17
N GLY A 295 -29.33 11.88 -12.98
CA GLY A 295 -28.57 12.93 -13.66
C GLY A 295 -28.21 14.17 -12.82
N LEU A 296 -28.94 14.47 -11.73
CA LEU A 296 -28.72 15.70 -10.95
C LEU A 296 -28.74 15.54 -9.41
N THR A 297 -29.39 14.51 -8.85
CA THR A 297 -29.53 14.36 -7.39
C THR A 297 -28.47 13.48 -6.73
N THR A 298 -27.69 12.73 -7.50
CA THR A 298 -26.55 11.91 -7.01
C THR A 298 -25.40 12.77 -6.47
N LEU A 299 -25.39 14.07 -6.78
CA LEU A 299 -24.39 15.02 -6.29
C LEU A 299 -24.67 15.50 -4.85
N PHE A 300 -25.90 15.35 -4.34
CA PHE A 300 -26.30 15.90 -3.03
C PHE A 300 -26.81 14.87 -2.03
N SER A 301 -26.95 13.59 -2.42
CA SER A 301 -27.27 12.53 -1.47
C SER A 301 -25.98 11.98 -0.86
N GLY A 302 -25.73 12.35 0.39
CA GLY A 302 -24.66 11.80 1.19
C GLY A 302 -24.73 10.28 1.28
N LYS A 303 -23.82 9.58 0.59
CA LYS A 303 -23.71 8.13 0.61
C LYS A 303 -23.20 7.65 1.96
N SER A 304 -24.02 6.88 2.70
CA SER A 304 -23.57 6.19 3.92
C SER A 304 -22.45 5.22 3.54
N THR A 305 -21.24 5.48 4.02
CA THR A 305 -20.06 4.71 3.62
C THR A 305 -19.45 4.02 4.82
N TYR A 306 -19.09 2.74 4.66
CA TYR A 306 -18.43 1.90 5.63
C TYR A 306 -17.04 1.58 5.11
N GLU A 307 -16.04 2.37 5.50
CA GLU A 307 -14.62 2.17 5.22
C GLU A 307 -13.92 1.74 6.51
N VAL A 308 -14.34 0.58 6.99
CA VAL A 308 -14.01 0.06 8.33
C VAL A 308 -13.17 -1.23 8.28
N VAL A 309 -12.81 -1.69 7.08
CA VAL A 309 -12.08 -2.94 6.86
C VAL A 309 -10.95 -2.72 5.87
N LYS A 310 -9.74 -3.15 6.26
CA LYS A 310 -8.55 -3.16 5.42
C LYS A 310 -8.00 -4.58 5.32
N ALA A 311 -7.60 -5.00 4.13
CA ALA A 311 -6.75 -6.16 3.91
C ALA A 311 -5.30 -5.67 3.84
N VAL A 312 -4.52 -5.95 4.87
CA VAL A 312 -3.14 -5.51 4.97
C VAL A 312 -2.23 -6.55 4.35
N TRP A 313 -1.35 -6.11 3.46
CA TRP A 313 -0.35 -6.90 2.75
C TRP A 313 1.06 -6.41 3.11
N PRO A 314 1.66 -6.94 4.19
CA PRO A 314 3.01 -6.56 4.55
C PRO A 314 4.01 -7.05 3.51
N PHE A 315 4.87 -6.15 3.04
CA PHE A 315 6.08 -6.53 2.30
C PHE A 315 7.14 -7.13 3.25
N ALA A 316 7.16 -6.67 4.50
CA ALA A 316 8.03 -7.16 5.56
C ALA A 316 7.35 -7.13 6.93
N SER A 317 7.92 -7.84 7.90
CA SER A 317 7.39 -7.98 9.27
C SER A 317 7.20 -6.64 10.00
N CYS A 318 8.10 -5.70 9.78
CA CYS A 318 8.15 -4.40 10.44
C CYS A 318 8.77 -3.34 9.51
N SER A 319 8.78 -2.10 10.00
CA SER A 319 9.54 -1.01 9.38
C SER A 319 11.04 -1.30 9.45
N LYS A 320 11.84 -0.54 8.69
CA LYS A 320 13.30 -0.72 8.54
C LYS A 320 14.11 -0.54 9.83
N GLU A 321 13.51 0.05 10.87
CA GLU A 321 14.16 0.35 12.15
C GLU A 321 14.41 -0.89 13.02
N ASP A 322 13.65 -1.96 12.78
CA ASP A 322 13.68 -3.20 13.57
C ASP A 322 14.32 -4.37 12.79
N GLU A 323 14.49 -5.52 13.44
CA GLU A 323 14.89 -6.77 12.79
C GLU A 323 13.85 -7.21 11.74
N ARG A 324 14.05 -6.76 10.51
CA ARG A 324 13.06 -6.83 9.43
C ARG A 324 13.20 -8.09 8.60
N VAL A 325 12.13 -8.88 8.56
CA VAL A 325 12.02 -10.07 7.72
C VAL A 325 11.09 -9.77 6.54
N CYS A 326 11.63 -9.77 5.32
CA CYS A 326 10.85 -9.57 4.11
C CYS A 326 10.09 -10.85 3.73
N VAL A 327 8.89 -10.72 3.16
CA VAL A 327 8.05 -11.86 2.77
C VAL A 327 8.66 -12.68 1.64
N VAL A 328 9.31 -12.01 0.67
CA VAL A 328 9.94 -12.66 -0.49
C VAL A 328 11.42 -12.32 -0.55
N GLN A 329 11.73 -11.02 -0.66
CA GLN A 329 13.11 -10.50 -0.72
C GLN A 329 13.13 -9.03 -0.32
N SER A 330 14.30 -8.51 0.05
CA SER A 330 14.44 -7.09 0.39
C SER A 330 14.46 -6.19 -0.85
N GLU A 331 14.21 -4.89 -0.65
CA GLU A 331 14.32 -3.89 -1.70
C GLU A 331 15.73 -3.83 -2.28
N GLU A 332 16.78 -4.01 -1.46
CA GLU A 332 18.16 -4.04 -1.90
C GLU A 332 18.44 -5.21 -2.84
N GLN A 333 17.94 -6.39 -2.49
CA GLN A 333 18.06 -7.57 -3.35
C GLN A 333 17.28 -7.38 -4.64
N TRP A 334 16.03 -6.91 -4.57
CA TRP A 334 15.23 -6.62 -5.74
C TRP A 334 15.92 -5.60 -6.64
N TRP A 335 16.45 -4.52 -6.07
CA TRP A 335 17.16 -3.48 -6.81
C TRP A 335 18.39 -4.02 -7.52
N ARG A 336 19.21 -4.84 -6.84
CA ARG A 336 20.41 -5.46 -7.45
C ARG A 336 20.07 -6.30 -8.68
N GLU A 337 18.92 -6.97 -8.65
CA GLU A 337 18.45 -7.81 -9.76
C GLU A 337 17.83 -7.02 -10.91
N TRP A 338 17.17 -5.89 -10.63
CA TRP A 338 16.40 -5.13 -11.61
C TRP A 338 17.09 -3.86 -12.12
N ALA A 339 18.09 -3.33 -11.41
CA ALA A 339 18.76 -2.09 -11.77
C ALA A 339 19.31 -2.12 -13.20
N GLN A 340 19.80 -3.27 -13.64
CA GLN A 340 20.42 -3.40 -14.95
C GLN A 340 19.41 -3.37 -16.10
N SER A 341 18.26 -4.05 -15.96
CA SER A 341 17.19 -4.01 -16.96
C SER A 341 16.50 -2.65 -16.98
N ILE A 342 16.32 -2.00 -15.81
CA ILE A 342 15.82 -0.62 -15.73
C ILE A 342 16.77 0.34 -16.44
N ARG A 343 18.09 0.24 -16.20
CA ARG A 343 19.10 1.09 -16.87
C ARG A 343 19.02 0.94 -18.38
N TYR A 344 18.95 -0.29 -18.87
CA TYR A 344 18.84 -0.58 -20.30
C TYR A 344 17.55 0.02 -20.90
N ALA A 345 16.41 -0.12 -20.23
CA ALA A 345 15.14 0.44 -20.67
C ALA A 345 15.14 1.98 -20.70
N ILE A 346 15.81 2.63 -19.74
CA ILE A 346 16.01 4.09 -19.74
C ILE A 346 16.88 4.50 -20.93
N ALA A 347 18.03 3.84 -21.11
CA ALA A 347 18.99 4.17 -22.17
C ALA A 347 18.41 4.01 -23.58
N THR A 348 17.50 3.05 -23.75
CA THR A 348 16.78 2.81 -25.01
C THR A 348 15.52 3.65 -25.17
N ARG A 349 15.28 4.63 -24.27
CA ARG A 349 14.15 5.57 -24.34
C ARG A 349 12.78 4.87 -24.39
N ARG A 350 12.66 3.76 -23.65
CA ARG A 350 11.48 2.88 -23.72
C ARG A 350 10.25 3.54 -23.07
N ASN A 351 9.09 3.29 -23.67
CA ASN A 351 7.78 3.63 -23.13
C ASN A 351 6.94 2.36 -23.00
N GLY A 352 6.74 1.87 -21.77
CA GLY A 352 5.98 0.64 -21.53
C GLY A 352 6.44 -0.14 -20.30
N TRP A 353 6.15 -1.44 -20.32
CA TRP A 353 6.50 -2.36 -19.23
C TRP A 353 7.96 -2.80 -19.30
N VAL A 354 8.59 -2.94 -18.13
CA VAL A 354 9.81 -3.73 -17.93
C VAL A 354 9.39 -4.98 -17.16
N THR A 355 9.70 -6.13 -17.74
CA THR A 355 9.17 -7.44 -17.36
C THR A 355 10.28 -8.41 -16.96
N VAL A 356 9.89 -9.62 -16.56
CA VAL A 356 10.85 -10.69 -16.23
C VAL A 356 11.70 -11.06 -17.45
N GLU A 357 11.16 -10.94 -18.67
CA GLU A 357 11.94 -11.18 -19.90
C GLU A 357 13.07 -10.17 -20.03
N ASP A 358 12.82 -8.88 -19.80
CA ASP A 358 13.86 -7.85 -19.85
C ASP A 358 14.95 -8.08 -18.79
N LYS A 359 14.56 -8.61 -17.62
CA LYS A 359 15.51 -9.05 -16.60
C LYS A 359 16.32 -10.27 -17.09
N LEU A 360 15.67 -11.23 -17.72
CA LEU A 360 16.32 -12.43 -18.28
C LEU A 360 17.34 -12.04 -19.35
N GLU A 361 16.96 -11.18 -20.30
CA GLU A 361 17.86 -10.69 -21.34
C GLU A 361 19.04 -9.89 -20.75
N ALA A 362 18.82 -9.07 -19.72
CA ALA A 362 19.90 -8.38 -19.02
C ALA A 362 20.90 -9.33 -18.35
N ILE A 363 20.43 -10.49 -17.86
CA ILE A 363 21.28 -11.52 -17.25
C ILE A 363 22.02 -12.31 -18.33
N MET A 364 21.32 -12.79 -19.36
CA MET A 364 21.85 -13.69 -20.38
C MET A 364 22.74 -12.97 -21.40
N GLU A 365 22.30 -11.80 -21.88
CA GLU A 365 22.99 -11.06 -22.93
C GLU A 365 23.86 -9.93 -22.36
N GLY A 366 23.78 -9.69 -21.05
CA GLY A 366 24.46 -8.57 -20.41
C GLY A 366 23.89 -7.21 -20.82
N LYS A 367 22.66 -7.15 -21.35
CA LYS A 367 22.03 -5.91 -21.79
C LYS A 367 22.09 -4.84 -20.71
N GLY A 368 22.67 -3.70 -21.08
CA GLY A 368 22.90 -2.54 -20.24
C GLY A 368 24.18 -2.55 -19.39
N LYS A 369 24.92 -3.66 -19.32
CA LYS A 369 26.28 -3.64 -18.74
C LYS A 369 27.14 -2.71 -19.60
N GLY A 370 27.88 -1.80 -18.96
CA GLY A 370 28.73 -0.84 -19.66
C GLY A 370 28.03 0.41 -20.19
N ILE A 371 26.71 0.58 -20.00
CA ILE A 371 26.05 1.86 -20.26
C ILE A 371 26.45 2.85 -19.15
N SER A 372 27.41 3.73 -19.46
CA SER A 372 27.84 4.82 -18.58
C SER A 372 27.04 6.09 -18.89
N THR A 373 27.19 6.64 -20.09
CA THR A 373 26.55 7.88 -20.50
C THR A 373 25.71 7.65 -21.75
N VAL A 374 24.45 8.07 -21.71
CA VAL A 374 23.54 8.00 -22.85
C VAL A 374 23.56 9.38 -23.53
N ASP A 375 23.68 9.40 -24.85
CA ASP A 375 23.47 10.63 -25.60
C ASP A 375 21.97 10.99 -25.58
N TRP A 376 21.64 12.03 -24.82
CA TRP A 376 20.28 12.54 -24.72
C TRP A 376 19.97 13.59 -25.80
N GLY A 377 20.98 14.09 -26.53
CA GLY A 377 20.88 15.26 -27.40
C GLY A 377 20.87 16.57 -26.62
N ASP A 378 21.38 17.64 -27.23
CA ASP A 378 21.55 18.95 -26.57
C ASP A 378 20.21 19.56 -26.14
N ALA A 379 20.18 20.00 -24.88
CA ALA A 379 19.05 20.72 -24.30
C ALA A 379 19.10 22.25 -24.55
N TRP A 380 20.08 22.73 -25.32
CA TRP A 380 20.42 24.16 -25.45
C TRP A 380 20.52 24.65 -26.89
N GLN A 381 19.52 24.38 -27.72
CA GLN A 381 19.25 25.21 -28.90
C GLN A 381 17.82 25.74 -28.78
N TYR A 382 17.70 26.89 -28.12
CA TYR A 382 16.99 28.12 -28.50
C TYR A 382 16.59 28.92 -27.27
#